data_AF-A0A511Z821-F1
#
_entry.id   AF-A0A511Z821-F1
#
_cell.length_a   1.000
_cell.length_b   1.000
_cell.length_c   1.000
_cell.angle_alpha   90.00
_cell.angle_beta   90.00
_cell.angle_gamma   90.00
#
_symmetry.space_group_name_H-M   'P 1'
#
loop_
_entity.id
_entity.type
_entity.pdbx_description
1 polymer ?
#
loop_
_entity_poly.entity_id
_entity_poly.type
_entity_poly.pdbx_seq_one_letter_code
_entity_poly.pdbx_strand_id
1 'polypeptide(L)'
;MTIPVKEFYLYGSDIQNIGSNVSSARLKKEFTQLQLAQRLGYKSASFISRLELWETEKLSHKQLEQIADCLDVPVRDLLQVRY
;
A
#
# COMPACT_ATOMS: atom_id res chain seq x y z
N MET A 1 -8.04 19.11 2.77
CA MET A 1 -8.71 18.28 1.75
C MET A 1 -8.88 16.89 2.33
N THR A 2 -10.09 16.34 2.38
CA THR A 2 -10.36 14.97 2.85
C THR A 2 -10.39 14.03 1.64
N ILE A 3 -9.53 13.02 1.61
CA ILE A 3 -9.56 12.01 0.56
C ILE A 3 -10.72 11.06 0.88
N PRO A 4 -11.69 10.84 -0.03
CA PRO A 4 -12.82 9.97 0.23
C PRO A 4 -12.33 8.52 0.41
N VAL A 5 -12.73 7.91 1.53
CA VAL A 5 -12.48 6.49 1.79
C VAL A 5 -13.35 5.65 0.88
N LYS A 6 -12.73 4.68 0.19
CA LYS A 6 -13.41 3.70 -0.66
C LYS A 6 -13.35 2.34 0.02
N GLU A 7 -14.40 1.52 -0.12
CA GLU A 7 -14.37 0.12 0.31
C GLU A 7 -13.28 -0.67 -0.44
N PHE A 8 -13.14 -0.38 -1.74
CA PHE A 8 -12.13 -0.95 -2.63
C PHE A 8 -11.46 0.12 -3.50
N TYR A 9 -10.16 -0.07 -3.69
CA TYR A 9 -9.32 0.65 -4.65
C TYR A 9 -9.07 -0.27 -5.83
N LEU A 10 -9.37 0.21 -7.03
CA LEU A 10 -9.33 -0.58 -8.26
C LEU A 10 -8.14 -0.19 -9.11
N TYR A 11 -7.75 -1.10 -10.02
CA TYR A 11 -6.69 -0.87 -11.00
C TYR A 11 -6.77 0.51 -11.66
N GLY A 12 -5.60 1.09 -11.96
CA GLY A 12 -5.46 2.44 -12.51
C GLY A 12 -4.86 3.40 -11.50
N SER A 13 -5.38 4.64 -11.47
CA SER A 13 -4.78 5.73 -10.69
C SER A 13 -4.77 5.47 -9.18
N ASP A 14 -5.79 4.81 -8.63
CA ASP A 14 -5.82 4.47 -7.20
C ASP A 14 -4.64 3.56 -6.83
N ILE A 15 -4.46 2.47 -7.56
CA ILE A 15 -3.41 1.48 -7.31
C ILE A 15 -2.02 2.06 -7.61
N GLN A 16 -1.88 2.88 -8.64
CA GLN A 16 -0.61 3.56 -8.93
C GLN A 16 -0.16 4.48 -7.78
N ASN A 17 -1.09 5.28 -7.26
CA ASN A 17 -0.81 6.17 -6.12
C ASN A 17 -0.49 5.37 -4.86
N ILE A 18 -1.33 4.39 -4.51
CA ILE A 18 -1.16 3.57 -3.33
C ILE A 18 0.16 2.78 -3.40
N GLY A 19 0.43 2.09 -4.51
CA GLY A 19 1.64 1.30 -4.70
C GLY A 19 2.92 2.14 -4.56
N SER A 20 2.93 3.33 -5.16
CA SER A 20 4.07 4.26 -5.07
C SER A 20 4.28 4.78 -3.65
N ASN A 21 3.19 5.10 -2.94
CA ASN A 21 3.25 5.56 -1.55
C ASN A 21 3.69 4.45 -0.60
N VAL A 22 3.19 3.23 -0.79
CA VAL A 22 3.60 2.03 -0.03
C VAL A 22 5.08 1.77 -0.23
N SER A 23 5.57 1.76 -1.47
CA SER A 23 7.00 1.60 -1.78
C SER A 23 7.85 2.66 -1.08
N SER A 24 7.44 3.93 -1.17
CA SER A 24 8.14 5.05 -0.54
C SER A 24 8.18 4.93 0.99
N ALA A 25 7.05 4.62 1.63
CA ALA A 25 6.94 4.45 3.07
C ALA A 25 7.75 3.24 3.55
N ARG A 26 7.69 2.12 2.82
CA ARG A 26 8.46 0.91 3.09
C ARG A 26 9.96 1.18 3.06
N LEU A 27 10.46 1.87 2.03
CA LEU A 27 11.88 2.21 1.91
C LEU A 27 12.36 3.14 3.02
N LYS A 28 11.53 4.11 3.45
CA LYS A 28 11.85 4.98 4.60
C LYS A 28 11.98 4.22 5.93
N LYS A 29 11.30 3.08 6.06
CA LYS A 29 11.41 2.18 7.22
C LYS A 29 12.48 1.10 7.02
N GLU A 30 13.25 1.16 5.93
CA GLU A 30 14.30 0.20 5.58
C GLU A 30 13.81 -1.26 5.48
N PHE A 31 12.54 -1.45 5.11
CA PHE A 31 11.98 -2.79 4.93
C PHE A 31 12.15 -3.26 3.49
N THR A 32 12.48 -4.53 3.32
CA THR A 32 12.30 -5.25 2.05
C THR A 32 10.82 -5.54 1.81
N GLN A 33 10.43 -5.82 0.56
CA GLN A 33 9.06 -6.24 0.24
C GLN A 33 8.65 -7.50 1.02
N LEU A 34 9.59 -8.45 1.20
CA LEU A 34 9.35 -9.67 1.96
C LEU A 34 9.10 -9.37 3.45
N GLN A 35 9.86 -8.47 4.06
CA GLN A 35 9.68 -8.11 5.48
C GLN A 35 8.31 -7.45 5.72
N LEU A 36 7.87 -6.55 4.83
CA LEU A 36 6.52 -5.98 4.91
C LEU A 36 5.45 -7.07 4.75
N ALA A 37 5.62 -7.97 3.77
CA ALA A 37 4.69 -9.06 3.55
C ALA A 37 4.60 -10.01 4.76
N GLN A 38 5.73 -10.34 5.39
CA GLN A 38 5.79 -11.18 6.60
C GLN A 38 5.08 -10.54 7.79
N ARG A 39 5.22 -9.21 7.97
CA ARG A 39 4.48 -8.46 9.01
C ARG A 39 2.96 -8.50 8.80
N LEU A 40 2.52 -8.58 7.55
CA LEU A 40 1.12 -8.77 7.18
C LEU A 40 0.65 -10.23 7.26
N GLY A 41 1.53 -11.17 7.63
CA GLY A 41 1.23 -12.60 7.72
C GLY A 41 1.37 -13.38 6.41
N TYR A 42 1.92 -12.78 5.36
CA TYR A 42 2.17 -13.47 4.08
C TYR A 42 3.52 -14.20 4.08
N LYS A 43 3.57 -15.32 3.33
CA LYS A 43 4.79 -16.14 3.18
C LYS A 43 5.70 -15.70 2.04
N SER A 44 5.22 -14.85 1.13
CA SER A 44 5.98 -14.36 -0.02
C SER A 44 5.78 -12.86 -0.22
N ALA A 45 6.75 -12.24 -0.92
CA ALA A 45 6.70 -10.83 -1.28
C ALA A 45 5.68 -10.52 -2.41
N SER A 46 5.03 -11.52 -3.00
CA SER A 46 4.25 -11.38 -4.24
C SER A 46 3.13 -10.34 -4.14
N PHE A 47 2.46 -10.26 -2.99
CA PHE A 47 1.40 -9.27 -2.76
C PHE A 47 1.95 -7.84 -2.80
N ILE A 48 3.04 -7.58 -2.07
CA ILE A 48 3.67 -6.25 -2.01
C ILE A 48 4.32 -5.90 -3.35
N SER A 49 5.01 -6.85 -3.99
CA SER A 49 5.61 -6.63 -5.30
C SER A 49 4.57 -6.21 -6.34
N ARG A 50 3.47 -6.96 -6.46
CA ARG A 50 2.37 -6.60 -7.38
C ARG A 50 1.74 -5.25 -7.06
N LEU A 51 1.57 -4.94 -5.78
CA LEU A 51 1.03 -3.64 -5.38
C LEU A 51 1.96 -2.49 -5.80
N GLU A 52 3.26 -2.62 -5.55
CA GLU A 52 4.26 -1.61 -5.89
C GLU A 52 4.53 -1.49 -7.39
N LEU A 53 4.32 -2.56 -8.16
CA LEU A 53 4.37 -2.60 -9.63
C LEU A 53 3.04 -2.23 -10.30
N TRP A 54 2.02 -1.89 -9.50
CA TRP A 54 0.69 -1.50 -9.95
C TRP A 54 -0.12 -2.62 -10.64
N GLU A 55 0.27 -3.88 -10.45
CA GLU A 55 -0.37 -5.08 -11.00
C GLU A 55 -1.49 -5.63 -10.10
N THR A 56 -1.83 -4.93 -9.02
CA THR A 56 -2.94 -5.29 -8.14
C THR A 56 -4.24 -4.80 -8.75
N GLU A 57 -5.16 -5.72 -9.05
CA GLU A 57 -6.47 -5.36 -9.63
C GLU A 57 -7.40 -4.69 -8.64
N LYS A 58 -7.31 -5.12 -7.37
CA LYS A 58 -8.21 -4.72 -6.29
C LYS A 58 -7.51 -4.79 -4.95
N LEU A 59 -7.64 -3.72 -4.16
CA LEU A 59 -7.18 -3.63 -2.78
C LEU A 59 -8.33 -3.13 -1.90
N SER A 60 -8.62 -3.81 -0.79
CA SER A 60 -9.63 -3.34 0.16
C SER A 60 -9.09 -2.24 1.08
N HIS A 61 -9.97 -1.40 1.61
CA HIS A 61 -9.58 -0.42 2.64
C HIS A 61 -8.90 -1.07 3.84
N LYS A 62 -9.46 -2.18 4.32
CA LYS A 62 -8.90 -2.93 5.43
C LYS A 62 -7.47 -3.40 5.19
N GLN A 63 -7.15 -3.87 3.98
CA GLN A 63 -5.78 -4.23 3.63
C GLN A 63 -4.86 -3.01 3.61
N LEU A 64 -5.35 -1.86 3.13
CA LEU A 64 -4.58 -0.62 3.14
C LEU A 64 -4.30 -0.15 4.57
N GLU A 65 -5.27 -0.23 5.48
CA GLU A 65 -5.09 0.06 6.90
C GLU A 65 -4.04 -0.88 7.52
N GLN A 66 -4.11 -2.18 7.27
CA GLN A 66 -3.11 -3.13 7.75
C GLN A 66 -1.70 -2.82 7.26
N ILE A 67 -1.57 -2.39 5.99
CA ILE A 67 -0.28 -1.95 5.43
C ILE A 67 0.20 -0.68 6.14
N ALA A 68 -0.70 0.30 6.34
CA ALA A 68 -0.39 1.55 7.03
C ALA A 68 0.09 1.30 8.47
N ASP A 69 -0.59 0.41 9.20
CA ASP A 69 -0.22 0.00 10.56
C ASP A 69 1.14 -0.67 10.60
N CYS A 70 1.43 -1.61 9.67
CA CYS A 70 2.73 -2.27 9.58
C CYS A 70 3.87 -1.30 9.26
N LEU A 71 3.57 -0.25 8.50
CA LEU A 71 4.48 0.81 8.12
C LEU A 71 4.51 1.97 9.11
N ASP A 72 3.70 1.94 10.17
CA ASP A 72 3.61 2.99 11.19
C ASP A 72 3.47 4.39 10.53
N VAL A 73 2.49 4.48 9.63
CA VAL A 73 2.10 5.73 8.94
C VAL A 73 0.57 5.88 8.95
N PRO A 74 0.04 7.11 8.96
CA PRO A 74 -1.38 7.34 8.73
C PRO A 74 -1.84 6.78 7.38
N VAL A 75 -2.97 6.06 7.33
CA VAL A 75 -3.53 5.51 6.07
C VAL A 75 -3.71 6.59 4.99
N ARG A 76 -4.02 7.83 5.39
CA ARG A 76 -4.13 8.98 4.48
C ARG A 76 -2.84 9.27 3.70
N ASP A 77 -1.68 8.95 4.26
CA ASP A 77 -0.38 9.18 3.62
C ASP A 77 -0.15 8.17 2.48
N LEU A 78 -0.82 7.02 2.52
CA LEU A 78 -0.85 6.05 1.42
C LEU A 78 -1.83 6.43 0.31
N LEU A 79 -2.80 7.30 0.60
CA LEU A 79 -3.82 7.77 -0.35
C LEU A 79 -3.47 9.07 -1.06
N GLN A 80 -2.44 9.79 -0.60
CA GLN A 80 -2.09 11.09 -1.17
C GLN A 80 -1.72 10.99 -2.65
N VAL A 81 -2.31 11.87 -3.44
CA VAL A 81 -1.86 12.16 -4.81
C VAL A 81 -0.78 13.23 -4.71
N ARG A 82 0.43 12.93 -5.22
CA ARG A 82 1.49 13.93 -5.34
C ARG A 82 1.55 14.36 -6.81
N TYR A 83 1.44 15.68 -7.03
CA TYR A 83 1.56 16.32 -8.34
C TYR A 83 3.02 16.51 -8.74
#